data_AF-A0A239KX17-F1
#
_entry.id   AF-A0A239KX17-F1
#
_cell.length_a   1.000
_cell.length_b   1.000
_cell.length_c   1.000
_cell.angle_alpha   90.00
_cell.angle_beta   90.00
_cell.angle_gamma   90.00
#
_symmetry.space_group_name_H-M   'P 1'
#
loop_
_entity.id
_entity.type
_entity.pdbx_description
1 polymer ?
#
loop_
_entity_poly.entity_id
_entity_poly.type
_entity_poly.pdbx_seq_one_letter_code
_entity_poly.pdbx_strand_id
1 'polypeptide(L)'
;VPPTGSGNDQDASLAARLRCAPPPAQAGIGGDLQLTMQPDQSSRAAHHHKAMPYEAIPAFVGALHKREAVAALALEFTILTAARTGEVIGAKWSEVDLDKAVWTVPAGRMKAGKEHRVPLSPRAVEILKVTRDLRKEWLFPAIKGGQMSGMAMTMLLRRMKVDVTVHGFRSGFRDWSAECTGYAHEVAEMALAHTIENKVERAYRRGDLFDKRRRLMDDWATYCATIPTAGANVTPIRKAEAG
;
A
#
# COMPACT_ATOMS: atom_id res chain seq x y z
N VAL A 1 2.56 -10.59 -42.73
CA VAL A 1 2.62 -9.31 -41.99
C VAL A 1 1.73 -9.45 -40.76
N PRO A 2 2.25 -9.77 -39.57
CA PRO A 2 1.45 -9.69 -38.35
C PRO A 2 1.50 -8.26 -37.78
N PRO A 3 0.44 -7.78 -37.11
CA PRO A 3 0.40 -6.43 -36.59
C PRO A 3 1.15 -6.32 -35.25
N THR A 4 1.83 -5.20 -35.11
CA THR A 4 2.60 -4.74 -33.96
C THR A 4 1.71 -4.27 -32.82
N GLY A 5 2.21 -4.44 -31.59
CA GLY A 5 1.46 -4.37 -30.34
C GLY A 5 0.91 -2.99 -29.95
N SER A 6 -0.22 -3.02 -29.25
CA SER A 6 -0.68 -1.93 -28.40
C SER A 6 -0.18 -2.16 -26.98
N GLY A 7 0.88 -1.47 -26.60
CA GLY A 7 1.39 -1.51 -25.24
C GLY A 7 2.47 -0.46 -25.09
N ASN A 8 2.08 0.78 -24.76
CA ASN A 8 2.98 1.71 -24.06
C ASN A 8 2.39 3.03 -23.53
N ASP A 9 1.12 3.36 -23.79
CA ASP A 9 0.63 4.71 -23.44
C ASP A 9 0.33 4.91 -21.94
N GLN A 10 0.07 3.84 -21.19
CA GLN A 10 -0.20 3.95 -19.74
C GLN A 10 1.08 4.10 -18.91
N ASP A 11 2.15 3.36 -19.23
CA ASP A 11 3.43 3.39 -18.51
C ASP A 11 4.16 4.74 -18.66
N ALA A 12 4.07 5.37 -19.82
CA ALA A 12 4.66 6.70 -20.06
C ALA A 12 4.00 7.80 -19.19
N SER A 13 2.70 7.66 -18.87
CA SER A 13 1.95 8.66 -18.08
C SER A 13 2.26 8.61 -16.58
N LEU A 14 2.65 7.43 -16.07
CA LEU A 14 3.03 7.22 -14.67
C LEU A 14 4.46 7.72 -14.42
N ALA A 15 5.39 7.39 -15.32
CA ALA A 15 6.79 7.82 -15.22
C ALA A 15 6.92 9.35 -15.18
N ALA A 16 6.04 10.08 -15.86
CA ALA A 16 5.99 11.55 -15.81
C ALA A 16 5.49 12.13 -14.48
N ARG A 17 4.81 11.32 -13.64
CA ARG A 17 4.20 11.74 -12.36
C ARG A 17 5.02 11.34 -11.14
N LEU A 18 5.87 10.32 -11.27
CA LEU A 18 6.72 9.82 -10.20
C LEU A 18 8.11 10.46 -10.26
N ARG A 19 8.62 10.88 -9.09
CA ARG A 19 9.97 11.43 -8.91
C ARG A 19 11.01 10.39 -8.51
N CYS A 20 10.57 9.19 -8.12
CA CYS A 20 11.47 8.09 -7.77
C CYS A 20 11.19 6.89 -8.68
N ALA A 21 12.26 6.26 -9.18
CA ALA A 21 12.18 4.94 -9.78
C ALA A 21 12.12 3.87 -8.66
N PRO A 22 11.39 2.76 -8.84
CA PRO A 22 11.45 1.66 -7.88
C PRO A 22 12.90 1.14 -7.80
N PRO A 23 13.41 0.84 -6.61
CA PRO A 23 14.80 0.41 -6.47
C PRO A 23 15.04 -0.95 -7.13
N PRO A 24 16.27 -1.21 -7.63
CA PRO A 24 16.63 -2.54 -8.12
C PRO A 24 16.53 -3.56 -6.99
N ALA A 25 16.16 -4.79 -7.32
CA ALA A 25 16.05 -5.89 -6.37
C ALA A 25 17.37 -6.06 -5.59
N GLN A 26 17.38 -5.76 -4.29
CA GLN A 26 18.54 -6.07 -3.45
C GLN A 26 18.55 -7.57 -3.15
N ALA A 27 19.61 -8.24 -3.60
CA ALA A 27 19.88 -9.65 -3.32
C ALA A 27 20.50 -9.79 -1.92
N GLY A 28 19.92 -10.67 -1.10
CA GLY A 28 20.58 -11.34 0.03
C GLY A 28 20.85 -10.51 1.29
N ILE A 29 19.99 -10.65 2.30
CA ILE A 29 20.38 -10.38 3.69
C ILE A 29 21.10 -11.61 4.23
N GLY A 30 22.43 -11.59 4.12
CA GLY A 30 23.34 -12.57 4.73
C GLY A 30 24.68 -11.88 4.97
N GLY A 31 24.93 -11.50 6.21
CA GLY A 31 26.17 -10.81 6.60
C GLY A 31 26.26 -10.70 8.11
N ASP A 32 27.07 -11.57 8.69
CA ASP A 32 27.48 -11.60 10.09
C ASP A 32 28.30 -10.35 10.41
N LEU A 33 27.90 -9.59 11.43
CA LEU A 33 28.68 -8.45 11.94
C LEU A 33 28.68 -8.50 13.46
N GLN A 34 29.73 -9.12 13.99
CA GLN A 34 30.09 -9.09 15.39
C GLN A 34 30.60 -7.67 15.72
N LEU A 35 29.79 -6.87 16.41
CA LEU A 35 30.27 -5.65 17.07
C LEU A 35 29.86 -5.69 18.54
N THR A 36 30.84 -5.91 19.40
CA THR A 36 30.74 -5.85 20.85
C THR A 36 30.54 -4.42 21.30
N MET A 37 29.39 -4.10 21.91
CA MET A 37 29.23 -2.91 22.76
C MET A 37 28.33 -3.27 23.95
N GLN A 38 28.80 -2.95 25.16
CA GLN A 38 28.13 -3.19 26.43
C GLN A 38 26.92 -2.25 26.64
N PRO A 39 25.92 -2.63 27.45
CA PRO A 39 24.63 -1.96 27.47
C PRO A 39 24.62 -0.70 28.35
N ASP A 40 24.25 0.45 27.78
CA ASP A 40 23.72 1.59 28.53
C ASP A 40 22.22 1.37 28.78
N GLN A 41 21.86 1.27 30.06
CA GLN A 41 20.50 1.17 30.55
C GLN A 41 19.86 2.56 30.69
N SER A 42 19.47 3.22 29.60
CA SER A 42 18.61 4.41 29.71
C SER A 42 17.89 4.81 28.42
N SER A 43 16.90 4.04 28.00
CA SER A 43 15.60 4.58 27.55
C SER A 43 14.60 3.45 27.36
N ARG A 44 13.43 3.56 27.99
CA ARG A 44 12.24 2.80 27.56
C ARG A 44 11.81 3.37 26.21
N ALA A 45 12.46 2.92 25.14
CA ALA A 45 12.10 3.27 23.78
C ALA A 45 10.65 2.85 23.55
N ALA A 46 9.80 3.81 23.20
CA ALA A 46 8.51 3.51 22.60
C ALA A 46 8.77 2.49 21.47
N HIS A 47 8.01 1.40 21.43
CA HIS A 47 8.09 0.44 20.33
C HIS A 47 7.73 1.17 19.03
N HIS A 48 8.74 1.68 18.31
CA HIS A 48 8.53 2.21 16.98
C HIS A 48 8.04 1.03 16.13
N HIS A 49 6.75 1.05 15.78
CA HIS A 49 6.14 0.01 14.97
C HIS A 49 6.95 -0.10 13.68
N LYS A 50 7.59 -1.25 13.43
CA LYS A 50 8.45 -1.45 12.26
C LYS A 50 7.61 -1.28 10.99
N ALA A 51 7.90 -0.22 10.24
CA ALA A 51 7.27 0.11 8.98
C ALA A 51 8.06 -0.51 7.83
N MET A 52 7.37 -0.84 6.74
CA MET A 52 8.06 -1.25 5.52
C MET A 52 8.50 -0.01 4.76
N PRO A 53 9.79 0.14 4.42
CA PRO A 53 10.23 1.16 3.46
C PRO A 53 9.44 1.02 2.17
N TYR A 54 8.98 2.13 1.59
CA TYR A 54 8.10 2.08 0.44
C TYR A 54 8.77 1.47 -0.81
N GLU A 55 10.09 1.52 -0.84
CA GLU A 55 10.99 0.85 -1.77
C GLU A 55 10.82 -0.67 -1.80
N ALA A 56 10.54 -1.28 -0.64
CA ALA A 56 10.43 -2.73 -0.49
C ALA A 56 9.01 -3.24 -0.77
N ILE A 57 8.01 -2.34 -0.83
CA ILE A 57 6.60 -2.71 -1.01
C ILE A 57 6.35 -3.46 -2.32
N PRO A 58 6.89 -3.06 -3.49
CA PRO A 58 6.62 -3.79 -4.73
C PRO A 58 7.14 -5.24 -4.69
N ALA A 59 8.35 -5.44 -4.16
CA ALA A 59 8.90 -6.78 -3.95
C ALA A 59 8.03 -7.61 -2.99
N PHE A 60 7.54 -6.99 -1.91
CA PHE A 60 6.65 -7.63 -0.95
C PHE A 60 5.30 -8.02 -1.58
N VAL A 61 4.69 -7.15 -2.38
CA VAL A 61 3.44 -7.43 -3.10
C VAL A 61 3.63 -8.59 -4.07
N GLY A 62 4.74 -8.63 -4.81
CA GLY A 62 5.07 -9.78 -5.66
C GLY A 62 5.26 -11.10 -4.88
N ALA A 63 5.80 -11.04 -3.66
CA ALA A 63 5.86 -12.22 -2.78
C ALA A 63 4.49 -12.62 -2.22
N LEU A 64 3.59 -11.65 -2.02
CA LEU A 64 2.23 -11.86 -1.52
C LEU A 64 1.35 -12.57 -2.56
N HIS A 65 1.52 -12.27 -3.85
CA HIS A 65 0.78 -12.93 -4.95
C HIS A 65 1.02 -14.44 -5.04
N LYS A 66 2.15 -14.94 -4.50
CA LYS A 66 2.47 -16.37 -4.46
C LYS A 66 1.70 -17.14 -3.38
N ARG A 67 0.79 -16.49 -2.64
CA ARG A 67 0.07 -17.05 -1.51
C ARG A 67 -1.40 -17.21 -1.82
N GLU A 68 -1.88 -18.44 -1.83
CA GLU A 68 -3.29 -18.77 -1.95
C GLU A 68 -3.98 -18.67 -0.57
N ALA A 69 -4.25 -17.45 -0.11
CA ALA A 69 -4.95 -17.22 1.15
C ALA A 69 -5.82 -15.97 1.10
N VAL A 70 -7.03 -16.04 1.67
CA VAL A 70 -7.90 -14.86 1.82
C VAL A 70 -7.22 -13.76 2.63
N ALA A 71 -6.38 -14.12 3.62
CA ALA A 71 -5.59 -13.15 4.37
C ALA A 71 -4.53 -12.44 3.51
N ALA A 72 -4.02 -13.07 2.45
CA ALA A 72 -3.10 -12.43 1.52
C ALA A 72 -3.82 -11.41 0.64
N LEU A 73 -4.99 -11.78 0.11
CA LEU A 73 -5.88 -10.87 -0.62
C LEU A 73 -6.31 -9.67 0.25
N ALA A 74 -6.67 -9.91 1.51
CA ALA A 74 -7.03 -8.85 2.46
C ALA A 74 -5.85 -7.91 2.75
N LEU A 75 -4.64 -8.45 2.87
CA LEU A 75 -3.43 -7.65 3.08
C LEU A 75 -3.08 -6.80 1.86
N GLU A 76 -3.15 -7.40 0.66
CA GLU A 76 -2.94 -6.68 -0.59
C GLU A 76 -3.97 -5.54 -0.74
N PHE A 77 -5.25 -5.83 -0.49
CA PHE A 77 -6.31 -4.83 -0.49
C PHE A 77 -6.06 -3.72 0.54
N THR A 78 -5.57 -4.07 1.74
CA THR A 78 -5.19 -3.10 2.78
C THR A 78 -4.08 -2.16 2.29
N ILE A 79 -3.08 -2.69 1.59
CA ILE A 79 -1.98 -1.91 1.01
C ILE A 79 -2.51 -0.99 -0.08
N LEU A 80 -3.28 -1.54 -1.04
CA LEU A 80 -3.80 -0.80 -2.20
C LEU A 80 -4.79 0.31 -1.84
N THR A 81 -5.52 0.15 -0.73
CA THR A 81 -6.49 1.15 -0.25
C THR A 81 -5.91 2.08 0.82
N ALA A 82 -4.72 1.77 1.31
CA ALA A 82 -4.13 2.35 2.51
C ALA A 82 -5.09 2.36 3.72
N ALA A 83 -6.09 1.47 3.79
CA ALA A 83 -7.09 1.42 4.86
C ALA A 83 -6.52 0.80 6.15
N ARG A 84 -7.20 0.97 7.28
CA ARG A 84 -6.81 0.32 8.54
C ARG A 84 -7.24 -1.14 8.54
N THR A 85 -6.49 -1.99 9.24
CA THR A 85 -6.81 -3.42 9.41
C THR A 85 -8.26 -3.67 9.80
N GLY A 86 -8.76 -2.94 10.82
CA GLY A 86 -10.14 -3.08 11.31
C GLY A 86 -11.20 -2.69 10.26
N GLU A 87 -10.88 -1.72 9.41
CA GLU A 87 -11.76 -1.28 8.32
C GLU A 87 -11.90 -2.40 7.29
N VAL A 88 -10.79 -3.04 6.90
CA VAL A 88 -10.74 -4.08 5.86
C VAL A 88 -11.35 -5.40 6.33
N ILE A 89 -10.97 -5.91 7.51
CA ILE A 89 -11.48 -7.19 8.01
C ILE A 89 -12.99 -7.14 8.29
N GLY A 90 -13.52 -5.93 8.57
CA GLY A 90 -14.94 -5.68 8.79
C GLY A 90 -15.69 -5.14 7.58
N ALA A 91 -15.07 -5.13 6.39
CA ALA A 91 -15.69 -4.61 5.18
C ALA A 91 -16.81 -5.54 4.68
N LYS A 92 -17.95 -4.96 4.28
CA LYS A 92 -19.11 -5.71 3.80
C LYS A 92 -19.40 -5.43 2.33
N TRP A 93 -20.04 -6.39 1.65
CA TRP A 93 -20.45 -6.23 0.25
C TRP A 93 -21.44 -5.08 0.03
N SER A 94 -22.27 -4.78 1.03
CA SER A 94 -23.19 -3.63 0.99
C SER A 94 -22.50 -2.26 0.98
N GLU A 95 -21.19 -2.20 1.24
CA GLU A 95 -20.39 -0.97 1.28
C GLU A 95 -19.68 -0.69 -0.06
N VAL A 96 -19.75 -1.61 -1.02
CA VAL A 96 -18.99 -1.55 -2.26
C VAL A 96 -19.91 -1.31 -3.45
N ASP A 97 -19.60 -0.28 -4.23
CA ASP A 97 -20.13 -0.04 -5.56
C ASP A 97 -19.04 -0.41 -6.57
N LEU A 98 -19.12 -1.61 -7.15
CA LEU A 98 -18.13 -2.12 -8.10
C LEU A 98 -18.19 -1.37 -9.44
N ASP A 99 -19.35 -0.86 -9.83
CA ASP A 99 -19.52 -0.15 -11.10
C ASP A 99 -18.83 1.21 -11.04
N LYS A 100 -18.90 1.88 -9.88
CA LYS A 100 -18.18 3.14 -9.63
C LYS A 100 -16.76 2.93 -9.09
N ALA A 101 -16.35 1.69 -8.83
CA ALA A 101 -15.10 1.34 -8.16
C ALA A 101 -14.88 2.13 -6.85
N VAL A 102 -15.88 2.10 -5.97
CA VAL A 102 -15.85 2.81 -4.68
C VAL A 102 -16.21 1.87 -3.54
N TRP A 103 -15.41 1.91 -2.47
CA TRP A 103 -15.76 1.33 -1.18
C TRP A 103 -16.05 2.43 -0.17
N THR A 104 -17.21 2.40 0.49
CA THR A 104 -17.64 3.43 1.43
C THR A 104 -17.64 2.87 2.85
N VAL A 105 -16.65 3.28 3.64
CA VAL A 105 -16.54 2.87 5.06
C VAL A 105 -17.49 3.73 5.90
N PRO A 106 -18.50 3.14 6.56
CA PRO A 106 -19.48 3.89 7.33
C PRO A 106 -18.84 4.56 8.56
N ALA A 107 -19.40 5.69 8.96
CA ALA A 107 -18.93 6.49 10.10
C ALA A 107 -18.73 5.67 11.39
N GLY A 108 -19.61 4.70 11.67
CA GLY A 108 -19.53 3.85 12.86
C GLY A 108 -18.29 2.94 12.92
N ARG A 109 -17.61 2.69 11.79
CA ARG A 109 -16.35 1.93 11.73
C ARG A 109 -15.11 2.81 11.59
N MET A 110 -15.31 4.12 11.40
CA MET A 110 -14.24 5.08 11.20
C MET A 110 -13.79 5.70 12.53
N LYS A 111 -12.48 5.73 12.78
CA LYS A 111 -11.90 6.33 13.99
C LYS A 111 -12.30 7.80 14.18
N ALA A 112 -12.47 8.54 13.08
CA ALA A 112 -12.85 9.95 13.09
C ALA A 112 -14.38 10.16 13.10
N GLY A 113 -15.20 9.10 13.12
CA GLY A 113 -16.66 9.20 13.14
C GLY A 113 -17.28 9.80 11.88
N LYS A 114 -16.52 9.91 10.78
CA LYS A 114 -16.99 10.40 9.49
C LYS A 114 -16.87 9.31 8.44
N GLU A 115 -17.88 9.18 7.59
CA GLU A 115 -17.85 8.28 6.44
C GLU A 115 -16.62 8.54 5.57
N HIS A 116 -16.00 7.46 5.08
CA HIS A 116 -14.82 7.52 4.22
C HIS A 116 -15.05 6.77 2.92
N ARG A 117 -15.10 7.52 1.81
CA ARG A 117 -15.17 6.96 0.46
C ARG A 117 -13.76 6.66 -0.03
N VAL A 118 -13.46 5.40 -0.29
CA VAL A 118 -12.18 4.88 -0.75
C VAL A 118 -12.29 4.55 -2.24
N PRO A 119 -11.53 5.21 -3.14
CA PRO A 119 -11.45 4.80 -4.54
C PRO A 119 -10.72 3.45 -4.65
N LEU A 120 -11.25 2.55 -5.47
CA LEU A 120 -10.68 1.23 -5.70
C LEU A 120 -9.93 1.23 -7.03
N SER A 121 -8.63 0.90 -6.98
CA SER A 121 -7.84 0.67 -8.18
C SER A 121 -8.30 -0.59 -8.94
N PRO A 122 -7.93 -0.76 -10.22
CA PRO A 122 -8.28 -1.96 -10.98
C PRO A 122 -7.92 -3.27 -10.26
N ARG A 123 -6.72 -3.32 -9.67
CA ARG A 123 -6.27 -4.47 -8.89
C ARG A 123 -7.11 -4.71 -7.62
N ALA A 124 -7.51 -3.65 -6.92
CA ALA A 124 -8.39 -3.79 -5.76
C ALA A 124 -9.76 -4.36 -6.17
N VAL A 125 -10.30 -3.94 -7.32
CA VAL A 125 -11.55 -4.47 -7.88
C VAL A 125 -11.40 -5.95 -8.26
N GLU A 126 -10.27 -6.36 -8.86
CA GLU A 126 -9.98 -7.78 -9.15
C GLU A 126 -10.00 -8.64 -7.89
N ILE A 127 -9.33 -8.18 -6.82
CA ILE A 127 -9.31 -8.87 -5.53
C ILE A 127 -10.74 -9.11 -5.03
N LEU A 128 -11.58 -8.07 -5.07
CA LEU A 128 -12.97 -8.19 -4.64
C LEU A 128 -13.75 -9.20 -5.51
N LYS A 129 -13.56 -9.18 -6.83
CA LYS A 129 -14.20 -10.16 -7.72
C LYS A 129 -13.83 -11.60 -7.35
N VAL A 130 -12.56 -11.85 -6.99
CA VAL A 130 -12.10 -13.17 -6.53
C VAL A 130 -12.75 -13.56 -5.20
N THR A 131 -12.89 -12.63 -4.25
CA THR A 131 -13.47 -12.96 -2.94
C THR A 131 -15.00 -13.05 -2.95
N ARG A 132 -15.66 -12.52 -3.97
CA ARG A 132 -17.13 -12.51 -4.11
C ARG A 132 -17.75 -13.90 -4.07
N ASP A 133 -17.06 -14.88 -4.65
CA ASP A 133 -17.55 -16.25 -4.73
C ASP A 133 -17.36 -17.02 -3.40
N LEU A 134 -16.63 -16.46 -2.44
CA LEU A 134 -16.38 -17.11 -1.16
C LEU A 134 -17.60 -17.02 -0.24
N ARG A 135 -18.09 -15.80 0.06
CA ARG A 135 -19.26 -15.55 0.93
C ARG A 135 -19.89 -14.19 0.63
N LYS A 136 -21.18 -14.04 0.97
CA LYS A 136 -22.02 -12.89 0.57
C LYS A 136 -22.00 -11.69 1.53
N GLU A 137 -21.62 -11.85 2.81
CA GLU A 137 -21.69 -10.72 3.76
C GLU A 137 -20.38 -9.90 3.80
N TRP A 138 -19.25 -10.58 3.96
CA TRP A 138 -17.94 -9.95 4.18
C TRP A 138 -17.10 -9.97 2.90
N LEU A 139 -16.36 -8.89 2.63
CA LEU A 139 -15.41 -8.86 1.50
C LEU A 139 -14.29 -9.88 1.69
N PHE A 140 -13.88 -10.11 2.94
CA PHE A 140 -12.83 -11.06 3.31
C PHE A 140 -13.33 -11.97 4.45
N PRO A 141 -14.01 -13.08 4.14
CA PRO A 141 -14.57 -13.97 5.16
C PRO A 141 -13.49 -14.82 5.84
N ALA A 142 -13.73 -15.21 7.09
CA ALA A 142 -12.95 -16.26 7.75
C ALA A 142 -13.27 -17.64 7.14
N ILE A 143 -12.33 -18.59 7.24
CA ILE A 143 -12.49 -19.97 6.72
C ILE A 143 -13.74 -20.65 7.31
N LYS A 144 -13.97 -20.46 8.62
CA LYS A 144 -15.12 -21.02 9.34
C LYS A 144 -16.42 -20.21 9.19
N GLY A 145 -16.42 -19.19 8.33
CA GLY A 145 -17.52 -18.22 8.22
C GLY A 145 -17.38 -17.05 9.18
N GLY A 146 -18.13 -15.98 8.89
CA GLY A 146 -18.08 -14.73 9.64
C GLY A 146 -16.87 -13.84 9.32
N GLN A 147 -16.67 -12.84 10.16
CA GLN A 147 -15.62 -11.83 10.02
C GLN A 147 -14.21 -12.44 10.19
N MET A 148 -13.25 -12.01 9.38
CA MET A 148 -11.84 -12.36 9.56
C MET A 148 -11.30 -11.87 10.91
N SER A 149 -10.50 -12.68 11.59
CA SER A 149 -9.80 -12.29 12.82
C SER A 149 -8.81 -11.14 12.56
N GLY A 150 -8.73 -10.19 13.50
CA GLY A 150 -7.73 -9.11 13.46
C GLY A 150 -6.28 -9.59 13.45
N MET A 151 -6.01 -10.83 13.86
CA MET A 151 -4.68 -11.43 13.83
C MET A 151 -4.32 -12.10 12.49
N ALA A 152 -5.27 -12.24 11.55
CA ALA A 152 -5.06 -13.03 10.33
C ALA A 152 -3.92 -12.49 9.46
N MET A 153 -3.90 -11.19 9.19
CA MET A 153 -2.85 -10.54 8.40
C MET A 153 -1.51 -10.48 9.16
N THR A 154 -1.54 -10.24 10.48
CA THR A 154 -0.33 -10.29 11.31
C THR A 154 0.32 -11.68 11.32
N MET A 155 -0.49 -12.73 11.43
CA MET A 155 0.00 -14.11 11.37
C MET A 155 0.50 -14.48 9.96
N LEU A 156 -0.07 -13.91 8.90
CA LEU A 156 0.47 -14.04 7.56
C LEU A 156 1.87 -13.42 7.46
N LEU A 157 2.06 -12.18 7.91
CA LEU A 157 3.37 -11.52 7.93
C LEU A 157 4.42 -12.35 8.70
N ARG A 158 4.03 -12.87 9.87
CA ARG A 158 4.90 -13.76 10.67
C ARG A 158 5.29 -15.03 9.91
N ARG A 159 4.37 -15.67 9.17
CA ARG A 159 4.68 -16.84 8.32
C ARG A 159 5.54 -16.49 7.11
N MET A 160 5.43 -15.26 6.62
CA MET A 160 6.31 -14.72 5.58
C MET A 160 7.68 -14.30 6.14
N LYS A 161 7.89 -14.38 7.45
CA LYS A 161 9.10 -13.90 8.15
C LYS A 161 9.38 -12.42 7.87
N VAL A 162 8.33 -11.65 7.67
CA VAL A 162 8.41 -10.20 7.47
C VAL A 162 8.11 -9.54 8.81
N ASP A 163 9.13 -8.89 9.36
CA ASP A 163 9.05 -8.18 10.63
C ASP A 163 8.55 -6.74 10.40
N VAL A 164 7.26 -6.61 10.04
CA VAL A 164 6.56 -5.32 9.95
C VAL A 164 5.16 -5.45 10.53
N THR A 165 4.54 -4.32 10.85
CA THR A 165 3.11 -4.30 11.19
C THR A 165 2.26 -4.04 9.95
N VAL A 166 1.00 -4.48 9.94
CA VAL A 166 0.04 -4.12 8.87
C VAL A 166 -0.12 -2.59 8.79
N HIS A 167 -0.08 -1.90 9.92
CA HIS A 167 -0.11 -0.45 9.96
C HIS A 167 1.12 0.19 9.28
N GLY A 168 2.28 -0.49 9.31
CA GLY A 168 3.52 -0.05 8.69
C GLY A 168 3.42 0.19 7.18
N PHE A 169 2.50 -0.47 6.48
CA PHE A 169 2.24 -0.21 5.05
C PHE A 169 1.58 1.14 4.81
N ARG A 170 0.78 1.65 5.76
CA ARG A 170 0.20 2.99 5.66
C ARG A 170 1.24 4.09 5.82
N SER A 171 2.24 3.86 6.67
CA SER A 171 3.43 4.73 6.74
C SER A 171 4.18 4.72 5.42
N GLY A 172 4.44 3.54 4.85
CA GLY A 172 5.06 3.43 3.53
C GLY A 172 4.30 4.15 2.42
N PHE A 173 2.96 4.05 2.37
CA PHE A 173 2.14 4.84 1.44
C PHE A 173 2.31 6.35 1.64
N ARG A 174 2.35 6.79 2.90
CA ARG A 174 2.49 8.21 3.25
C ARG A 174 3.86 8.77 2.83
N ASP A 175 4.91 8.01 3.07
CA ASP A 175 6.29 8.36 2.74
C ASP A 175 6.45 8.40 1.21
N TRP A 176 5.99 7.36 0.52
CA TRP A 176 5.96 7.33 -0.95
C TRP A 176 5.22 8.53 -1.54
N SER A 177 4.02 8.85 -1.03
CA SER A 177 3.25 9.97 -1.56
C SER A 177 4.00 11.30 -1.40
N ALA A 178 4.69 11.53 -0.28
CA ALA A 178 5.48 12.74 -0.07
C ALA A 178 6.72 12.79 -0.97
N GLU A 179 7.50 11.73 -0.99
CA GLU A 179 8.82 11.74 -1.62
C GLU A 179 8.71 11.59 -3.14
N CYS A 180 7.85 10.67 -3.58
CA CYS A 180 7.81 10.20 -4.96
C CYS A 180 6.77 10.91 -5.82
N THR A 181 5.87 11.74 -5.28
CA THR A 181 4.71 12.22 -6.07
C THR A 181 4.43 13.71 -5.95
N GLY A 182 3.87 14.32 -6.99
CA GLY A 182 3.41 15.72 -6.97
C GLY A 182 2.10 15.97 -6.23
N TYR A 183 1.49 14.96 -5.58
CA TYR A 183 0.22 15.12 -4.91
C TYR A 183 0.33 16.01 -3.67
N ALA A 184 -0.65 16.88 -3.48
CA ALA A 184 -0.70 17.73 -2.30
C ALA A 184 -0.88 16.90 -1.03
N HIS A 185 -0.20 17.30 0.06
CA HIS A 185 -0.23 16.63 1.36
C HIS A 185 -1.67 16.30 1.83
N GLU A 186 -2.58 17.24 1.68
CA GLU A 186 -4.01 17.09 2.00
C GLU A 186 -4.69 15.90 1.29
N VAL A 187 -4.30 15.59 0.06
CA VAL A 187 -4.88 14.47 -0.71
C VAL A 187 -4.46 13.14 -0.09
N ALA A 188 -3.18 13.02 0.31
CA ALA A 188 -2.65 11.84 0.97
C ALA A 188 -3.24 11.65 2.37
N GLU A 189 -3.34 12.72 3.17
CA GLU A 189 -3.97 12.68 4.50
C GLU A 189 -5.45 12.29 4.41
N MET A 190 -6.18 12.79 3.41
CA MET A 190 -7.56 12.38 3.19
C MET A 190 -7.67 10.94 2.69
N ALA A 191 -6.75 10.43 1.86
CA ALA A 191 -6.73 9.01 1.49
C ALA A 191 -6.59 8.10 2.74
N LEU A 192 -5.75 8.52 3.70
CA LEU A 192 -5.55 7.86 4.99
C LEU A 192 -6.71 8.09 5.99
N ALA A 193 -7.71 8.89 5.63
CA ALA A 193 -8.78 9.33 6.52
C ALA A 193 -8.24 9.94 7.83
N HIS A 194 -7.20 10.76 7.70
CA HIS A 194 -6.69 11.57 8.79
C HIS A 194 -7.51 12.86 8.92
N THR A 195 -7.72 13.28 10.17
CA THR A 195 -8.40 14.53 10.44
C THR A 195 -7.39 15.66 10.27
N ILE A 196 -7.62 16.54 9.29
CA ILE A 196 -6.74 17.70 9.10
C ILE A 196 -6.97 18.67 10.27
N GLU A 197 -5.93 18.89 11.06
CA GLU A 197 -6.01 19.60 12.35
C GLU A 197 -6.44 21.07 12.19
N ASN A 198 -6.06 21.71 11.10
CA ASN A 198 -6.34 23.12 10.87
C ASN A 198 -7.84 23.38 10.62
N LYS A 199 -8.50 24.00 11.61
CA LYS A 199 -9.93 24.37 11.56
C LYS A 199 -10.26 25.31 10.38
N VAL A 200 -9.33 26.19 9.99
CA VAL A 200 -9.53 27.14 8.89
C VAL A 200 -9.57 26.39 7.57
N GLU A 201 -8.59 25.52 7.30
CA GLU A 201 -8.59 24.71 6.07
C GLU A 201 -9.81 23.77 5.99
N ARG A 202 -10.26 23.26 7.14
CA ARG A 202 -11.45 22.41 7.21
C ARG A 202 -12.74 23.15 6.82
N ALA A 203 -12.84 24.43 7.15
CA ALA A 203 -14.00 25.26 6.84
C ALA A 203 -14.09 25.63 5.34
N TYR A 204 -12.95 25.78 4.66
CA TYR A 204 -12.92 26.09 3.22
C TYR A 204 -13.10 24.86 2.32
N ARG A 205 -12.90 23.64 2.85
CA ARG A 205 -13.00 22.40 2.06
C ARG A 205 -14.43 21.85 2.04
N ARG A 206 -15.14 22.09 0.93
CA ARG A 206 -16.52 21.59 0.68
C ARG A 206 -16.59 20.14 0.17
N GLY A 207 -15.48 19.51 -0.22
CA GLY A 207 -15.45 18.16 -0.79
C GLY A 207 -14.37 17.25 -0.20
N ASP A 208 -14.39 15.97 -0.57
CA ASP A 208 -13.46 14.91 -0.11
C ASP A 208 -12.27 14.70 -1.07
N LEU A 209 -12.09 15.60 -2.06
CA LEU A 209 -11.11 15.50 -3.14
C LEU A 209 -11.09 14.13 -3.85
N PHE A 210 -12.26 13.48 -3.98
CA PHE A 210 -12.36 12.10 -4.45
C PHE A 210 -11.59 11.82 -5.76
N ASP A 211 -11.72 12.68 -6.77
CA ASP A 211 -11.08 12.44 -8.07
C ASP A 211 -9.55 12.56 -8.00
N LYS A 212 -9.02 13.46 -7.16
CA LYS A 212 -7.57 13.55 -6.92
C LYS A 212 -7.08 12.32 -6.17
N ARG A 213 -7.84 11.85 -5.17
CA ARG A 213 -7.53 10.61 -4.44
C ARG A 213 -7.58 9.39 -5.34
N ARG A 214 -8.53 9.32 -6.28
CA ARG A 214 -8.61 8.21 -7.25
C ARG A 214 -7.30 8.10 -8.03
N ARG A 215 -6.82 9.21 -8.61
CA ARG A 215 -5.54 9.23 -9.33
C ARG A 215 -4.35 8.84 -8.44
N LEU A 216 -4.30 9.34 -7.20
CA LEU A 216 -3.26 8.97 -6.23
C LEU A 216 -3.28 7.46 -5.94
N MET A 217 -4.45 6.87 -5.71
CA MET A 217 -4.58 5.43 -5.41
C MET A 217 -4.31 4.55 -6.64
N ASP A 218 -4.62 5.03 -7.85
CA ASP A 218 -4.26 4.35 -9.09
C ASP A 218 -2.74 4.34 -9.28
N ASP A 219 -2.09 5.50 -9.14
CA ASP A 219 -0.62 5.61 -9.23
C ASP A 219 0.06 4.76 -8.15
N TRP A 220 -0.52 4.70 -6.94
CA TRP A 220 -0.04 3.85 -5.86
C TRP A 220 -0.15 2.36 -6.19
N ALA A 221 -1.27 1.94 -6.75
CA ALA A 221 -1.48 0.56 -7.17
C ALA A 221 -0.48 0.16 -8.27
N THR A 222 -0.23 1.06 -9.23
CA THR A 222 0.77 0.81 -10.27
C THR A 222 2.18 0.73 -9.69
N TYR A 223 2.54 1.62 -8.76
CA TYR A 223 3.83 1.55 -8.06
C TYR A 223 4.00 0.22 -7.31
N CYS A 224 2.98 -0.22 -6.55
CA CYS A 224 2.97 -1.50 -5.85
C CYS A 224 3.13 -2.71 -6.80
N ALA A 225 2.68 -2.59 -8.05
CA ALA A 225 2.77 -3.64 -9.05
C ALA A 225 4.09 -3.66 -9.82
N THR A 226 4.97 -2.67 -9.62
CA THR A 226 6.27 -2.65 -10.29
C THR A 226 7.10 -3.87 -9.90
N ILE A 227 7.63 -4.57 -10.90
CA ILE A 227 8.59 -5.65 -10.67
C ILE A 227 9.95 -4.97 -10.53
N PRO A 228 10.66 -5.11 -9.39
CA PRO A 228 12.01 -4.62 -9.28
C PRO A 228 12.84 -5.29 -10.38
N THR A 229 13.29 -4.52 -11.36
CA THR A 229 14.10 -5.08 -12.44
C THR A 229 15.44 -5.51 -11.84
N ALA A 230 15.77 -6.79 -11.98
CA ALA A 230 17.09 -7.27 -11.64
C ALA A 230 18.11 -6.62 -12.60
N GLY A 231 18.99 -5.75 -12.08
CA GLY A 231 20.21 -5.37 -12.77
C GLY A 231 20.11 -4.22 -13.79
N ALA A 232 19.59 -3.06 -13.41
CA ALA A 232 20.04 -1.83 -14.06
C ALA A 232 21.50 -1.57 -13.64
N ASN A 233 22.44 -2.11 -14.43
CA ASN A 233 23.87 -1.85 -14.28
C ASN A 233 24.12 -0.35 -14.34
N VAL A 234 24.29 0.27 -13.17
CA VAL A 234 24.81 1.63 -13.04
C VAL A 234 26.21 1.61 -13.64
N THR A 235 26.33 2.06 -14.89
CA THR A 235 27.64 2.20 -15.53
C THR A 235 28.26 3.49 -14.97
N PRO A 236 29.40 3.42 -14.28
CA PRO A 236 30.05 4.62 -13.76
C PRO A 236 30.40 5.55 -14.92
N ILE A 237 29.94 6.80 -14.83
CA ILE A 237 30.28 7.84 -15.81
C ILE A 237 31.71 8.32 -15.50
N ARG A 238 32.64 7.96 -16.40
CA ARG A 238 34.04 8.43 -16.52
C ARG A 238 35.06 7.87 -15.51
N LYS A 239 36.00 7.08 -16.03
CA LYS A 239 37.35 6.98 -15.51
C LYS A 239 38.16 8.11 -16.13
N ALA A 240 38.72 9.01 -15.32
CA ALA A 240 39.71 9.97 -15.80
C ALA A 240 40.98 9.20 -16.19
N GLU A 241 41.40 9.31 -17.45
CA GLU A 241 42.75 8.94 -17.86
C GLU A 241 43.69 10.04 -17.37
N ALA A 242 44.54 9.71 -16.40
CA ALA A 242 45.75 10.46 -16.15
C ALA A 242 46.87 9.75 -16.92
N GLY A 243 47.44 10.48 -17.88
CA GLY A 243 48.67 10.09 -18.58
C GLY A 243 49.92 10.24 -17.72
#